data_AF-A0A496R1T3-F1
#
_entry.id   AF-A0A496R1T3-F1
#
_cell.length_a   1.000
_cell.length_b   1.000
_cell.length_c   1.000
_cell.angle_alpha   90.00
_cell.angle_beta   90.00
_cell.angle_gamma   90.00
#
_symmetry.space_group_name_H-M   'P 1'
#
loop_
_entity.id
_entity.type
_entity.pdbx_description
1 polymer ?
#
loop_
_entity_poly.entity_id
_entity_poly.type
_entity_poly.pdbx_seq_one_letter_code
_entity_poly.pdbx_strand_id
1 'polypeptide(L)'
;MLPIVSSWTDGWRAVFIAVADNRNYEKATALIGHAFRIEGGELVSSPAIRIGKESDAPVWRSLKDKNCIIARRSDFSSDSDEEWETSYPLHPAVRSFLGLPYPGNLLNWHEENYIVIAFDKSGSLTELDKQAFDGQVSTAHTVRSLIDLTRQADQRFLQSVCGLSAASESSDESTGRHIHRVNVCAENLARHMGLEDEICRWLGQVAALHDIGKIAMPQIIKKPGKLSPDEYREMQMHSIEGFRILRQMRESQHIPEPRLESSSELGRQRISRPYR
;
A
#
# COMPACT_ATOMS: atom_id res chain seq x y z
N MET A 1 -8.67 -0.20 0.86
CA MET A 1 -9.21 1.17 0.99
C MET A 1 -10.74 1.14 0.86
N LEU A 2 -11.30 0.53 -0.19
CA LEU A 2 -12.76 0.40 -0.37
C LEU A 2 -13.55 -0.15 0.85
N PRO A 3 -13.11 -1.23 1.56
CA PRO A 3 -13.87 -1.75 2.70
C PRO A 3 -13.84 -0.85 3.94
N ILE A 4 -12.80 -0.01 4.05
CA ILE A 4 -12.61 0.93 5.16
C ILE A 4 -13.46 2.17 4.89
N VAL A 5 -13.45 2.68 3.66
CA VAL A 5 -14.26 3.85 3.29
C VAL A 5 -15.75 3.51 3.35
N SER A 6 -16.17 2.31 2.95
CA SER A 6 -17.57 1.88 3.04
C SER A 6 -18.10 1.84 4.47
N SER A 7 -17.28 1.42 5.44
CA SER A 7 -17.70 1.42 6.85
C SER A 7 -17.75 2.82 7.47
N TRP A 8 -16.97 3.77 6.93
CA TRP A 8 -16.98 5.16 7.39
C TRP A 8 -18.13 5.97 6.79
N THR A 9 -18.61 5.58 5.61
CA THR A 9 -19.82 6.14 5.01
C THR A 9 -21.11 5.58 5.62
N ASP A 10 -21.02 4.54 6.45
CA ASP A 10 -22.20 3.99 7.12
C ASP A 10 -22.76 4.99 8.14
N GLY A 11 -24.01 5.40 7.96
CA GLY A 11 -24.64 6.45 8.74
C GLY A 11 -24.18 7.89 8.42
N TRP A 12 -23.31 8.11 7.43
CA TRP A 12 -22.87 9.43 6.97
C TRP A 12 -23.25 9.66 5.51
N ARG A 13 -23.69 10.87 5.15
CA ARG A 13 -24.01 11.19 3.75
C ARG A 13 -22.78 11.13 2.85
N ALA A 14 -21.64 11.60 3.36
CA ALA A 14 -20.39 11.62 2.61
C ALA A 14 -19.17 11.75 3.53
N VAL A 15 -18.00 11.37 3.03
CA VAL A 15 -16.72 11.53 3.72
C VAL A 15 -15.68 12.10 2.75
N PHE A 16 -14.92 13.11 3.18
CA PHE A 16 -13.76 13.64 2.47
C PHE A 16 -12.49 13.19 3.18
N ILE A 17 -11.58 12.53 2.45
CA ILE A 17 -10.30 12.06 2.98
C ILE A 17 -9.18 12.74 2.21
N ALA A 18 -8.25 13.37 2.92
CA ALA A 18 -7.11 14.06 2.32
C ALA A 18 -5.80 13.77 3.06
N VAL A 19 -4.70 13.90 2.30
CA VAL A 19 -3.32 13.83 2.80
C VAL A 19 -2.55 15.09 2.41
N ALA A 20 -1.52 15.45 3.16
CA ALA A 20 -0.59 16.51 2.76
C ALA A 20 0.15 16.14 1.47
N ASP A 21 0.33 17.12 0.60
CA ASP A 21 1.01 16.95 -0.69
C ASP A 21 2.45 16.43 -0.61
N ASN A 22 3.14 16.71 0.49
CA ASN A 22 4.50 16.27 0.77
C ASN A 22 4.59 15.24 1.92
N ARG A 23 3.45 14.69 2.38
CA ARG A 23 3.37 13.79 3.55
C ARG A 23 4.02 14.37 4.82
N ASN A 24 4.06 15.70 4.92
CA ASN A 24 4.52 16.45 6.08
C ASN A 24 3.64 17.69 6.25
N TYR A 25 2.67 17.61 7.14
CA TYR A 25 1.65 18.65 7.32
C TYR A 25 2.21 20.01 7.74
N GLU A 26 3.28 20.06 8.52
CA GLU A 26 3.91 21.33 8.92
C GLU A 26 4.44 22.09 7.71
N LYS A 27 5.00 21.35 6.74
CA LYS A 27 5.58 21.88 5.50
C LYS A 27 4.61 21.85 4.32
N ALA A 28 3.41 21.30 4.49
CA ALA A 28 2.46 21.09 3.40
C ALA A 28 2.01 22.42 2.82
N THR A 29 1.95 22.48 1.49
CA THR A 29 1.41 23.66 0.77
C THR A 29 -0.05 23.47 0.41
N ALA A 30 -0.51 22.21 0.34
CA ALA A 30 -1.89 21.85 0.14
C ALA A 30 -2.20 20.45 0.68
N LEU A 31 -3.49 20.21 0.83
CA LEU A 31 -4.08 18.90 1.04
C LEU A 31 -4.61 18.37 -0.28
N ILE A 32 -4.37 17.10 -0.56
CA ILE A 32 -4.87 16.42 -1.75
C ILE A 32 -5.73 15.26 -1.27
N GLY A 33 -6.99 15.24 -1.70
CA GLY A 33 -7.96 14.26 -1.21
C GLY A 33 -9.08 13.95 -2.17
N HIS A 34 -9.96 13.07 -1.73
CA HIS A 34 -11.14 12.63 -2.47
C HIS A 34 -12.36 12.68 -1.54
N ALA A 35 -13.49 13.09 -2.09
CA ALA A 35 -14.79 12.93 -1.43
C ALA A 35 -15.43 11.60 -1.86
N PHE A 36 -16.16 10.98 -0.95
CA PHE A 36 -16.77 9.67 -1.10
C PHE A 36 -18.21 9.71 -0.58
N ARG A 37 -19.11 8.98 -1.23
CA ARG A 37 -20.50 8.77 -0.77
C ARG A 37 -21.04 7.45 -1.30
N ILE A 38 -22.12 6.95 -0.71
CA ILE A 38 -22.84 5.78 -1.21
C ILE A 38 -23.98 6.26 -2.11
N GLU A 39 -24.02 5.78 -3.35
CA GLU A 39 -25.15 5.95 -4.27
C GLU A 39 -25.62 4.58 -4.77
N GLY A 40 -26.90 4.25 -4.59
CA GLY A 40 -27.45 2.97 -5.06
C GLY A 40 -26.79 1.72 -4.43
N GLY A 41 -26.12 1.86 -3.29
CA GLY A 41 -25.34 0.79 -2.64
C GLY A 41 -23.89 0.69 -3.11
N GLU A 42 -23.46 1.52 -4.06
CA GLU A 42 -22.09 1.58 -4.53
C GLU A 42 -21.34 2.79 -3.98
N LEU A 43 -20.04 2.62 -3.73
CA LEU A 43 -19.16 3.70 -3.28
C LEU A 43 -18.71 4.53 -4.47
N VAL A 44 -19.13 5.80 -4.51
CA VAL A 44 -18.76 6.78 -5.53
C VAL A 44 -17.71 7.73 -4.98
N SER A 45 -16.67 8.02 -5.76
CA SER A 45 -15.60 8.95 -5.38
C SER A 45 -15.50 10.15 -6.31
N SER A 46 -15.05 11.30 -5.78
CA SER A 46 -14.72 12.47 -6.58
C SER A 46 -13.36 12.33 -7.26
N PRO A 47 -13.08 13.11 -8.32
CA PRO A 47 -11.71 13.41 -8.73
C PRO A 47 -10.89 13.95 -7.55
N ALA A 48 -9.55 13.93 -7.69
CA ALA A 48 -8.68 14.49 -6.66
C ALA A 48 -8.94 15.99 -6.49
N ILE A 49 -9.18 16.41 -5.25
CA ILE A 49 -9.43 17.79 -4.85
C ILE A 49 -8.17 18.29 -4.13
N ARG A 50 -7.59 19.39 -4.63
CA ARG A 50 -6.48 20.09 -3.98
C ARG A 50 -7.02 21.28 -3.20
N ILE A 51 -6.76 21.32 -1.90
CA ILE A 51 -7.14 22.42 -1.01
C ILE A 51 -5.86 23.08 -0.50
N GLY A 52 -5.58 24.31 -0.94
CA GLY A 52 -4.40 25.06 -0.51
C GLY A 52 -4.46 25.50 0.95
N LYS A 53 -3.31 25.81 1.54
CA LYS A 53 -3.15 26.25 2.95
C LYS A 53 -3.79 27.61 3.25
N GLU A 54 -3.98 28.40 2.22
CA GLU A 54 -4.69 29.69 2.23
C GLU A 54 -6.21 29.55 2.31
N SER A 55 -6.75 28.34 2.18
CA SER A 55 -8.19 28.08 2.27
C SER A 55 -8.68 28.20 3.72
N ASP A 56 -9.81 28.88 3.91
CA ASP A 56 -10.49 28.95 5.21
C ASP A 56 -11.21 27.66 5.62
N ALA A 57 -11.10 26.61 4.79
CA ALA A 57 -11.85 25.38 4.97
C ALA A 57 -11.58 24.70 6.32
N PRO A 58 -12.61 24.05 6.92
CA PRO A 58 -12.50 23.39 8.22
C PRO A 58 -11.29 22.48 8.37
N VAL A 59 -10.85 21.84 7.27
CA VAL A 59 -9.64 21.00 7.18
C VAL A 59 -8.41 21.64 7.84
N TRP A 60 -8.27 22.97 7.81
CA TRP A 60 -7.14 23.67 8.42
C TRP A 60 -7.39 24.15 9.85
N ARG A 61 -8.66 24.19 10.31
CA ARG A 61 -9.03 24.64 11.67
C ARG A 61 -8.79 23.60 12.75
N SER A 62 -8.95 22.29 12.48
CA SER A 62 -8.70 21.22 13.48
C SER A 62 -7.23 21.08 13.89
N LEU A 63 -6.31 21.69 13.14
CA LEU A 63 -4.88 21.73 13.45
C LEU A 63 -4.54 22.53 14.71
N LYS A 64 -5.40 23.47 15.11
CA LYS A 64 -5.10 24.39 16.22
C LYS A 64 -5.69 23.95 17.56
N ASP A 65 -6.74 23.13 17.57
CA ASP A 65 -7.66 23.15 18.72
C ASP A 65 -8.25 21.80 19.18
N LYS A 66 -7.63 20.67 18.80
CA LYS A 66 -7.89 19.26 19.20
C LYS A 66 -8.03 18.40 17.94
N ASN A 67 -7.50 17.17 17.99
CA ASN A 67 -7.48 16.18 16.90
C ASN A 67 -8.84 15.88 16.24
N CYS A 68 -9.96 16.40 16.77
CA CYS A 68 -11.28 16.27 16.18
C CYS A 68 -12.20 17.46 16.54
N ILE A 69 -12.89 18.01 15.54
CA ILE A 69 -13.93 19.04 15.65
C ILE A 69 -15.28 18.41 15.29
N ILE A 70 -16.28 18.59 16.16
CA ILE A 70 -17.69 18.32 15.85
C ILE A 70 -18.40 19.66 15.69
N ALA A 71 -19.19 19.80 14.63
CA ALA A 71 -20.03 20.97 14.44
C ALA A 71 -21.44 20.56 14.00
N ARG A 72 -22.46 21.22 14.56
CA ARG A 72 -23.86 21.06 14.17
C ARG A 72 -24.43 22.42 13.84
N ARG A 73 -25.19 22.51 12.75
CA ARG A 73 -25.88 23.73 12.36
C ARG A 73 -26.91 24.16 13.41
N SER A 74 -27.50 23.21 14.12
CA SER A 74 -28.42 23.46 15.24
C SER A 74 -27.78 24.20 16.42
N ASP A 75 -26.46 24.25 16.50
CA ASP A 75 -25.75 24.92 17.60
C ASP A 75 -25.71 26.45 17.39
N PHE A 76 -26.16 26.94 16.23
CA PHE A 76 -26.21 28.36 15.88
C PHE A 76 -27.60 28.95 16.15
N SER A 77 -27.63 30.19 16.65
CA SER A 77 -28.85 30.85 17.15
C SER A 77 -29.74 31.44 16.05
N SER A 78 -29.19 31.62 14.83
CA SER A 78 -29.91 32.16 13.69
C SER A 78 -30.28 31.04 12.71
N ASP A 79 -31.51 31.04 12.18
CA ASP A 79 -31.93 30.14 11.09
C ASP A 79 -31.18 30.40 9.76
N SER A 80 -30.29 31.40 9.73
CA SER A 80 -29.57 31.81 8.52
C SER A 80 -28.45 30.82 8.19
N ASP A 81 -28.48 30.26 6.97
CA ASP A 81 -27.39 29.45 6.39
C ASP A 81 -26.03 30.16 6.42
N GLU A 82 -26.05 31.50 6.46
CA GLU A 82 -24.88 32.37 6.33
C GLU A 82 -23.88 32.25 7.49
N GLU A 83 -24.36 32.15 8.73
CA GLU A 83 -23.50 32.02 9.92
C GLU A 83 -22.78 30.66 9.96
N TRP A 84 -23.49 29.59 9.57
CA TRP A 84 -22.95 28.24 9.44
C TRP A 84 -21.89 28.14 8.34
N GLU A 85 -22.20 28.66 7.16
CA GLU A 85 -21.30 28.64 6.01
C GLU A 85 -20.03 29.47 6.25
N THR A 86 -20.15 30.61 6.94
CA THR A 86 -19.01 31.44 7.32
C THR A 86 -18.14 30.74 8.38
N SER A 87 -18.77 30.00 9.29
CA SER A 87 -18.07 29.27 10.35
C SER A 87 -17.38 28.00 9.84
N TYR A 88 -17.95 27.32 8.85
CA TYR A 88 -17.39 26.08 8.29
C TYR A 88 -17.39 26.07 6.76
N PRO A 89 -16.58 26.93 6.11
CA PRO A 89 -16.63 27.11 4.66
C PRO A 89 -16.10 25.87 3.92
N LEU A 90 -16.94 25.22 3.11
CA LEU A 90 -16.51 24.06 2.35
C LEU A 90 -15.83 24.46 1.04
N HIS A 91 -14.78 23.70 0.66
CA HIS A 91 -14.15 23.90 -0.64
C HIS A 91 -15.17 23.71 -1.79
N PRO A 92 -15.19 24.56 -2.84
CA PRO A 92 -16.21 24.51 -3.88
C PRO A 92 -16.38 23.14 -4.55
N ALA A 93 -15.29 22.42 -4.78
CA ALA A 93 -15.34 21.07 -5.35
C ALA A 93 -16.00 20.04 -4.40
N VAL A 94 -15.77 20.16 -3.09
CA VAL A 94 -16.41 19.31 -2.08
C VAL A 94 -17.90 19.65 -2.03
N ARG A 95 -18.25 20.95 -2.02
CA ARG A 95 -19.64 21.43 -2.07
C ARG A 95 -20.37 20.90 -3.31
N SER A 96 -19.75 20.99 -4.49
CA SER A 96 -20.34 20.48 -5.73
C SER A 96 -20.56 18.97 -5.69
N PHE A 97 -19.69 18.22 -5.00
CA PHE A 97 -19.82 16.77 -4.86
C PHE A 97 -20.90 16.36 -3.84
N LEU A 98 -21.04 17.10 -2.73
CA LEU A 98 -22.07 16.87 -1.72
C LEU A 98 -23.48 17.20 -2.24
N GLY A 99 -23.59 18.17 -3.15
CA GLY A 99 -24.87 18.70 -3.62
C GLY A 99 -25.57 19.54 -2.55
N LEU A 100 -26.80 19.97 -2.86
CA LEU A 100 -27.69 20.65 -1.91
C LEU A 100 -28.69 19.64 -1.32
N PRO A 101 -29.14 19.84 -0.06
CA PRO A 101 -28.80 20.95 0.84
C PRO A 101 -27.39 20.82 1.47
N TYR A 102 -26.87 21.94 1.99
CA TYR A 102 -25.63 21.98 2.75
C TYR A 102 -25.67 21.03 3.96
N PRO A 103 -24.51 20.51 4.38
CA PRO A 103 -24.49 19.63 5.53
C PRO A 103 -24.93 20.36 6.79
N GLY A 104 -25.88 19.77 7.51
CA GLY A 104 -26.38 20.23 8.80
C GLY A 104 -25.50 19.78 9.96
N ASN A 105 -24.61 18.81 9.77
CA ASN A 105 -23.56 18.49 10.73
C ASN A 105 -22.29 17.97 10.04
N LEU A 106 -21.14 18.14 10.70
CA LEU A 106 -19.87 17.59 10.27
C LEU A 106 -19.02 17.15 11.44
N LEU A 107 -18.15 16.17 11.17
CA LEU A 107 -17.06 15.77 12.03
C LEU A 107 -15.77 15.89 11.23
N ASN A 108 -14.83 16.68 11.71
CA ASN A 108 -13.53 16.88 11.09
C ASN A 108 -12.45 16.36 12.02
N TRP A 109 -11.79 15.28 11.61
CA TRP A 109 -10.75 14.59 12.34
C TRP A 109 -9.39 14.75 11.64
N HIS A 110 -8.33 14.84 12.44
CA HIS A 110 -6.96 15.00 11.97
C HIS A 110 -5.98 14.23 12.87
N GLU A 111 -5.09 13.44 12.25
CA GLU A 111 -3.91 12.83 12.88
C GLU A 111 -2.77 12.74 11.88
N GLU A 112 -1.59 13.17 12.30
CA GLU A 112 -0.33 13.18 11.55
C GLU A 112 -0.44 13.62 10.09
N ASN A 113 -0.80 12.68 9.22
CA ASN A 113 -0.78 12.78 7.77
C ASN A 113 -2.15 12.65 7.10
N TYR A 114 -3.23 12.58 7.87
CA TYR A 114 -4.56 12.32 7.33
C TYR A 114 -5.57 13.30 7.93
N ILE A 115 -6.41 13.83 7.05
CA ILE A 115 -7.60 14.56 7.42
C ILE A 115 -8.80 13.80 6.90
N VAL A 116 -9.81 13.69 7.75
CA VAL A 116 -11.05 13.05 7.42
C VAL A 116 -12.19 13.96 7.87
N ILE A 117 -13.05 14.36 6.93
CA ILE A 117 -14.27 15.08 7.24
C ILE A 117 -15.47 14.23 6.85
N ALA A 118 -16.30 13.88 7.82
CA ALA A 118 -17.57 13.21 7.59
C ALA A 118 -18.72 14.23 7.67
N PHE A 119 -19.69 14.10 6.76
CA PHE A 119 -20.78 15.05 6.55
C PHE A 119 -22.14 14.39 6.73
N ASP A 120 -23.04 15.06 7.45
CA ASP A 120 -24.41 14.65 7.74
C ASP A 120 -24.53 13.22 8.25
N LYS A 121 -24.16 13.06 9.51
CA LYS A 121 -24.52 11.87 10.25
C LYS A 121 -26.04 11.78 10.35
N SER A 122 -26.60 10.61 10.07
CA SER A 122 -27.98 10.29 10.38
C SER A 122 -28.20 10.24 11.90
N GLY A 123 -29.23 10.93 12.39
CA GLY A 123 -29.53 11.03 13.82
C GLY A 123 -28.63 12.03 14.55
N SER A 124 -28.54 11.90 15.87
CA SER A 124 -27.76 12.82 16.70
C SER A 124 -26.26 12.52 16.60
N LEU A 125 -25.47 13.56 16.30
CA LEU A 125 -24.02 13.53 16.41
C LEU A 125 -23.63 13.73 17.88
N THR A 126 -22.82 12.84 18.45
CA THR A 126 -22.49 12.76 19.88
C THR A 126 -20.99 12.56 20.11
N GLU A 127 -20.52 12.64 21.35
CA GLU A 127 -19.11 12.36 21.68
C GLU A 127 -18.73 10.89 21.43
N LEU A 128 -19.70 9.96 21.51
CA LEU A 128 -19.49 8.55 21.15
C LEU A 128 -19.12 8.39 19.68
N ASP A 129 -19.66 9.23 18.81
CA ASP A 129 -19.33 9.19 17.37
C ASP A 129 -17.90 9.61 17.14
N LYS A 130 -17.42 10.62 17.87
CA LYS A 130 -16.01 11.00 17.83
C LYS A 130 -15.11 9.86 18.30
N GLN A 131 -15.45 9.16 19.39
CA GLN A 131 -14.68 8.00 19.85
C GLN A 131 -14.69 6.84 18.84
N ALA A 132 -15.84 6.55 18.24
CA ALA A 132 -15.96 5.52 17.21
C ALA A 132 -15.13 5.89 15.97
N PHE A 133 -15.20 7.15 15.55
CA PHE A 133 -14.44 7.65 14.41
C PHE A 133 -12.92 7.59 14.69
N ASP A 134 -12.49 8.04 15.86
CA ASP A 134 -11.09 7.98 16.30
C ASP A 134 -10.55 6.54 16.28
N GLY A 135 -11.31 5.59 16.82
CA GLY A 135 -10.95 4.17 16.79
C GLY A 135 -10.87 3.59 15.37
N GLN A 136 -11.81 3.96 14.49
CA GLN A 136 -11.80 3.52 13.09
C GLN A 136 -10.62 4.09 12.30
N VAL A 137 -10.29 5.37 12.50
CA VAL A 137 -9.15 5.99 11.81
C VAL A 137 -7.83 5.45 12.33
N SER A 138 -7.67 5.33 13.65
CA SER A 138 -6.48 4.71 14.26
C SER A 138 -6.26 3.28 13.76
N THR A 139 -7.35 2.50 13.61
CA THR A 139 -7.30 1.15 13.03
C THR A 139 -6.86 1.19 11.56
N ALA A 140 -7.44 2.07 10.75
CA ALA A 140 -7.06 2.20 9.34
C ALA A 140 -5.60 2.64 9.18
N HIS A 141 -5.12 3.54 10.05
CA HIS A 141 -3.73 3.96 10.12
C HIS A 141 -2.80 2.80 10.46
N THR A 142 -3.16 2.01 11.48
CA THR A 142 -2.40 0.82 11.87
C THR A 142 -2.31 -0.18 10.72
N VAL A 143 -3.44 -0.51 10.07
CA VAL A 143 -3.47 -1.41 8.91
C VAL A 143 -2.60 -0.89 7.77
N ARG A 144 -2.65 0.41 7.48
CA ARG A 144 -1.81 1.01 6.44
C ARG A 144 -0.32 0.94 6.80
N SER A 145 0.03 1.25 8.04
CA SER A 145 1.40 1.18 8.54
C SER A 145 1.95 -0.24 8.44
N LEU A 146 1.14 -1.25 8.76
CA LEU A 146 1.51 -2.67 8.58
C LEU A 146 1.77 -2.99 7.10
N ILE A 147 0.90 -2.57 6.19
CA ILE A 147 1.10 -2.78 4.74
C ILE A 147 2.40 -2.13 4.26
N ASP A 148 2.68 -0.89 4.69
CA ASP A 148 3.87 -0.17 4.27
C ASP A 148 5.15 -0.76 4.91
N LEU A 149 5.07 -1.29 6.13
CA LEU A 149 6.16 -2.06 6.76
C LEU A 149 6.44 -3.36 6.01
N THR A 150 5.41 -4.13 5.64
CA THR A 150 5.56 -5.35 4.83
C THR A 150 6.24 -5.03 3.50
N ARG A 151 5.77 -3.99 2.79
CA ARG A 151 6.38 -3.55 1.53
C ARG A 151 7.84 -3.15 1.68
N GLN A 152 8.18 -2.46 2.77
CA GLN A 152 9.58 -2.10 3.05
C GLN A 152 10.43 -3.33 3.36
N ALA A 153 9.89 -4.32 4.07
CA ALA A 153 10.57 -5.58 4.33
C ALA A 153 10.86 -6.32 3.02
N ASP A 154 9.88 -6.41 2.12
CA ASP A 154 10.04 -7.03 0.80
C ASP A 154 11.11 -6.29 -0.04
N GLN A 155 11.07 -4.96 -0.05
CA GLN A 155 12.07 -4.15 -0.76
C GLN A 155 13.48 -4.35 -0.20
N ARG A 156 13.63 -4.37 1.13
CA ARG A 156 14.94 -4.60 1.77
C ARG A 156 15.46 -6.01 1.50
N PHE A 157 14.57 -7.00 1.50
CA PHE A 157 14.91 -8.36 1.13
C PHE A 157 15.42 -8.44 -0.31
N LEU A 158 14.70 -7.85 -1.26
CA LEU A 158 15.12 -7.77 -2.66
C LEU A 158 16.44 -7.02 -2.86
N GLN A 159 16.65 -5.92 -2.13
CA GLN A 159 17.92 -5.18 -2.16
C GLN A 159 19.08 -6.03 -1.63
N SER A 160 18.87 -6.76 -0.54
CA SER A 160 19.87 -7.66 0.05
C SER A 160 20.21 -8.80 -0.92
N VAL A 161 19.19 -9.39 -1.54
CA VAL A 161 19.31 -10.39 -2.60
C VAL A 161 20.12 -9.86 -3.78
N CYS A 162 19.77 -8.69 -4.31
CA CYS A 162 20.49 -8.07 -5.42
C CYS A 162 21.94 -7.75 -5.04
N GLY A 163 22.18 -7.31 -3.80
CA GLY A 163 23.53 -7.06 -3.27
C GLY A 163 24.37 -8.33 -3.17
N LEU A 164 23.79 -9.43 -2.69
CA LEU A 164 24.47 -10.74 -2.63
C LEU A 164 24.76 -11.29 -4.02
N SER A 165 23.81 -11.19 -4.96
CA SER A 165 24.03 -11.57 -6.36
C SER A 165 25.12 -10.72 -7.01
N ALA A 166 25.10 -9.40 -6.79
CA ALA A 166 26.15 -8.51 -7.29
C ALA A 166 27.52 -8.82 -6.65
N ALA A 167 27.56 -9.23 -5.38
CA ALA A 167 28.79 -9.67 -4.73
C ALA A 167 29.30 -11.00 -5.31
N SER A 168 28.41 -11.96 -5.59
CA SER A 168 28.73 -13.19 -6.33
C SER A 168 29.34 -12.89 -7.70
N GLU A 169 28.74 -11.95 -8.43
CA GLU A 169 29.20 -11.49 -9.74
C GLU A 169 30.41 -10.57 -9.69
N SER A 170 30.76 -9.94 -8.57
CA SER A 170 31.94 -9.07 -8.47
C SER A 170 33.27 -9.81 -8.65
N SER A 171 33.23 -11.15 -8.57
CA SER A 171 34.34 -12.03 -8.94
C SER A 171 34.42 -12.31 -10.46
N ASP A 172 33.37 -11.95 -11.20
CA ASP A 172 33.21 -11.97 -12.65
C ASP A 172 33.33 -10.50 -13.14
N GLU A 173 33.80 -10.19 -14.34
CA GLU A 173 33.90 -8.80 -14.85
C GLU A 173 32.52 -8.12 -15.11
N SER A 174 31.46 -8.76 -14.65
CA SER A 174 30.06 -8.43 -14.85
C SER A 174 29.60 -7.31 -13.91
N THR A 175 29.59 -6.06 -14.40
CA THR A 175 28.88 -4.97 -13.70
C THR A 175 27.39 -5.31 -13.53
N GLY A 176 26.72 -4.83 -12.46
CA GLY A 176 25.28 -5.06 -12.17
C GLY A 176 24.27 -4.74 -13.29
N ARG A 177 24.75 -4.22 -14.43
CA ARG A 177 24.04 -4.20 -15.71
C ARG A 177 23.66 -5.60 -16.22
N HIS A 178 24.41 -6.66 -15.91
CA HIS A 178 24.04 -8.03 -16.31
C HIS A 178 22.77 -8.48 -15.58
N ILE A 179 22.78 -8.42 -14.24
CA ILE A 179 21.62 -8.72 -13.39
C ILE A 179 20.38 -7.96 -13.88
N HIS A 180 20.51 -6.65 -14.15
CA HIS A 180 19.40 -5.87 -14.65
C HIS A 180 18.84 -6.40 -15.98
N ARG A 181 19.69 -6.77 -16.94
CA ARG A 181 19.24 -7.37 -18.21
C ARG A 181 18.55 -8.71 -17.99
N VAL A 182 19.09 -9.56 -17.13
CA VAL A 182 18.50 -10.88 -16.82
C VAL A 182 17.11 -10.71 -16.22
N ASN A 183 16.96 -9.79 -15.25
CA ASN A 183 15.67 -9.49 -14.63
C ASN A 183 14.63 -9.02 -15.65
N VAL A 184 15.00 -8.08 -16.51
CA VAL A 184 14.11 -7.55 -17.56
C VAL A 184 13.74 -8.62 -18.59
N CYS A 185 14.69 -9.46 -18.99
CA CYS A 185 14.43 -10.58 -19.89
C CYS A 185 13.47 -11.60 -19.27
N ALA A 186 13.68 -11.98 -18.01
CA ALA A 186 12.83 -12.93 -17.31
C ALA A 186 11.40 -12.41 -17.15
N GLU A 187 11.23 -11.14 -16.76
CA GLU A 187 9.91 -10.51 -16.67
C GLU A 187 9.21 -10.46 -18.02
N ASN A 188 9.90 -10.04 -19.09
CA ASN A 188 9.30 -9.94 -20.42
C ASN A 188 8.95 -11.31 -21.00
N LEU A 189 9.77 -12.34 -20.73
CA LEU A 189 9.48 -13.70 -21.12
C LEU A 189 8.23 -14.22 -20.41
N ALA A 190 8.13 -14.01 -19.10
CA ALA A 190 6.94 -14.36 -18.31
C ALA A 190 5.67 -13.68 -18.84
N ARG A 191 5.79 -12.39 -19.19
CA ARG A 191 4.69 -11.62 -19.79
C ARG A 191 4.29 -12.17 -21.16
N HIS A 192 5.26 -12.55 -21.98
CA HIS A 192 5.01 -13.17 -23.29
C HIS A 192 4.35 -14.55 -23.17
N MET A 193 4.60 -15.27 -22.08
CA MET A 193 3.94 -16.54 -21.76
C MET A 193 2.50 -16.37 -21.22
N GLY A 194 2.01 -15.14 -21.07
CA GLY A 194 0.66 -14.86 -20.57
C GLY A 194 0.49 -15.06 -19.07
N LEU A 195 1.58 -14.98 -18.29
CA LEU A 195 1.50 -15.02 -16.83
C LEU A 195 0.95 -13.72 -16.26
N GLU A 196 0.40 -13.80 -15.04
CA GLU A 196 -0.13 -12.63 -14.32
C GLU A 196 1.00 -11.63 -14.01
N ASP A 197 0.70 -10.33 -14.04
CA ASP A 197 1.72 -9.28 -13.93
C ASP A 197 2.49 -9.31 -12.60
N GLU A 198 1.84 -9.75 -11.52
CA GLU A 198 2.51 -10.00 -10.23
C GLU A 198 3.56 -11.11 -10.33
N ILE A 199 3.23 -12.21 -11.00
CA ILE A 199 4.17 -13.32 -11.26
C ILE A 199 5.30 -12.87 -12.17
N CYS A 200 5.01 -12.05 -13.19
CA CYS A 200 6.05 -11.51 -14.09
C CYS A 200 7.08 -10.68 -13.33
N ARG A 201 6.61 -9.73 -12.52
CA ARG A 201 7.48 -8.90 -11.68
C ARG A 201 8.28 -9.73 -10.67
N TRP A 202 7.64 -10.71 -10.06
CA TRP A 202 8.29 -11.62 -9.13
C TRP A 202 9.40 -12.44 -9.81
N LEU A 203 9.13 -13.04 -10.99
CA LEU A 203 10.11 -13.78 -11.78
C LEU A 203 11.30 -12.91 -12.19
N GLY A 204 11.05 -11.68 -12.62
CA GLY A 204 12.10 -10.72 -12.92
C GLY A 204 13.01 -10.43 -11.72
N GLN A 205 12.43 -10.29 -10.52
CA GLN A 205 13.17 -10.03 -9.29
C GLN A 205 14.02 -11.23 -8.86
N VAL A 206 13.46 -12.44 -8.87
CA VAL A 206 14.18 -13.65 -8.42
C VAL A 206 15.21 -14.15 -9.44
N ALA A 207 15.11 -13.76 -10.72
CA ALA A 207 16.10 -14.12 -11.74
C ALA A 207 17.51 -13.59 -11.40
N ALA A 208 17.62 -12.53 -10.61
CA ALA A 208 18.89 -12.05 -10.07
C ALA A 208 19.65 -13.10 -9.26
N LEU A 209 18.95 -14.09 -8.68
CA LEU A 209 19.53 -15.13 -7.84
C LEU A 209 20.08 -16.33 -8.61
N HIS A 210 19.94 -16.37 -9.94
CA HIS A 210 20.26 -17.57 -10.73
C HIS A 210 21.70 -18.09 -10.49
N ASP A 211 22.64 -17.16 -10.27
CA ASP A 211 24.07 -17.44 -10.08
C ASP A 211 24.55 -17.26 -8.63
N ILE A 212 23.66 -17.19 -7.64
CA ILE A 212 24.08 -16.99 -6.23
C ILE A 212 24.98 -18.11 -5.70
N GLY A 213 24.82 -19.34 -6.20
CA GLY A 213 25.64 -20.48 -5.77
C GLY A 213 27.10 -20.42 -6.20
N LYS A 214 27.46 -19.50 -7.10
CA LYS A 214 28.86 -19.20 -7.44
C LYS A 214 29.69 -18.78 -6.22
N ILE A 215 29.05 -18.22 -5.17
CA ILE A 215 29.70 -17.89 -3.90
C ILE A 215 30.43 -19.09 -3.27
N ALA A 216 29.94 -20.32 -3.49
CA ALA A 216 30.55 -21.53 -2.94
C ALA A 216 31.81 -22.00 -3.69
N MET A 217 32.17 -21.39 -4.82
CA MET A 217 33.25 -21.84 -5.71
C MET A 217 34.19 -20.72 -6.21
N PRO A 218 34.78 -19.92 -5.30
CA PRO A 218 35.57 -18.76 -5.69
C PRO A 218 36.84 -19.09 -6.50
N GLN A 219 37.41 -20.28 -6.32
CA GLN A 219 38.65 -20.70 -6.98
C GLN A 219 38.45 -20.93 -8.48
N ILE A 220 37.28 -21.43 -8.88
CA ILE A 220 36.96 -21.74 -10.27
C ILE A 220 36.61 -20.46 -11.03
N ILE A 221 35.85 -19.57 -10.39
CA ILE A 221 35.41 -18.29 -10.99
C ILE A 221 36.60 -17.38 -11.30
N LYS A 222 37.60 -17.35 -10.42
CA LYS A 222 38.78 -16.49 -10.55
C LYS A 222 39.89 -17.11 -11.41
N LYS A 223 39.69 -18.31 -11.95
CA LYS A 223 40.74 -19.01 -12.71
C LYS A 223 40.93 -18.33 -14.07
N PRO A 224 42.16 -17.88 -14.41
CA PRO A 224 42.44 -17.39 -15.75
C PRO A 224 42.50 -18.56 -16.75
N GLY A 225 41.81 -18.41 -17.89
CA GLY A 225 41.82 -19.37 -18.98
C GLY A 225 40.68 -20.40 -18.94
N LYS A 226 40.80 -21.46 -19.74
CA LYS A 226 39.72 -22.47 -19.86
C LYS A 226 39.71 -23.40 -18.65
N LEU A 227 38.50 -23.76 -18.21
CA LEU A 227 38.28 -24.79 -17.21
C LEU A 227 38.64 -26.17 -17.77
N SER A 228 39.23 -27.02 -16.93
CA SER A 228 39.39 -28.44 -17.20
C SER A 228 38.03 -29.15 -17.17
N PRO A 229 37.92 -30.38 -17.70
CA PRO A 229 36.68 -31.16 -17.61
C PRO A 229 36.18 -31.39 -16.18
N ASP A 230 37.10 -31.53 -15.20
CA ASP A 230 36.74 -31.69 -13.78
C ASP A 230 36.24 -30.36 -13.18
N GLU A 231 36.94 -29.26 -13.47
CA GLU A 231 36.56 -27.92 -13.00
C GLU A 231 35.24 -27.45 -13.62
N TYR A 232 34.96 -27.84 -14.86
CA TYR A 232 33.68 -27.58 -15.50
C TYR A 232 32.54 -28.33 -14.81
N ARG A 233 32.77 -29.61 -14.45
CA ARG A 233 31.81 -30.38 -13.64
C ARG A 233 31.57 -29.73 -12.27
N GLU A 234 32.61 -29.22 -11.64
CA GLU A 234 32.50 -28.50 -10.37
C GLU A 234 31.76 -27.16 -10.54
N MET A 235 32.01 -26.40 -11.62
CA MET A 235 31.27 -25.17 -11.94
C MET A 235 29.77 -25.42 -12.10
N GLN A 236 29.35 -26.54 -12.70
CA GLN A 236 27.92 -26.88 -12.84
C GLN A 236 27.19 -27.02 -11.49
N MET A 237 27.92 -27.28 -10.41
CA MET A 237 27.36 -27.40 -9.06
C MET A 237 26.85 -26.08 -8.48
N HIS A 238 27.12 -24.91 -9.09
CA HIS A 238 26.63 -23.62 -8.59
C HIS A 238 25.11 -23.59 -8.54
N SER A 239 24.43 -24.29 -9.45
CA SER A 239 22.96 -24.42 -9.44
C SER A 239 22.45 -25.13 -8.18
N ILE A 240 23.14 -26.20 -7.77
CA ILE A 240 22.82 -27.00 -6.59
C ILE A 240 23.15 -26.23 -5.31
N GLU A 241 24.30 -25.56 -5.26
CA GLU A 241 24.68 -24.71 -4.13
C GLU A 241 23.74 -23.51 -4.01
N GLY A 242 23.32 -22.91 -5.12
CA GLY A 242 22.32 -21.85 -5.16
C GLY A 242 20.99 -22.32 -4.57
N PHE A 243 20.51 -23.50 -4.99
CA PHE A 243 19.33 -24.13 -4.39
C PHE A 243 19.49 -24.35 -2.88
N ARG A 244 20.65 -24.85 -2.43
CA ARG A 244 20.94 -25.09 -1.01
C ARG A 244 20.89 -23.80 -0.19
N ILE A 245 21.50 -22.73 -0.69
CA ILE A 245 21.48 -21.40 -0.04
C ILE A 245 20.04 -20.88 0.07
N LEU A 246 19.28 -20.90 -1.02
CA LEU A 246 17.90 -20.41 -1.03
C LEU A 246 16.97 -21.25 -0.14
N ARG A 247 17.16 -22.57 -0.12
CA ARG A 247 16.42 -23.47 0.77
C ARG A 247 16.71 -23.16 2.23
N GLN A 248 17.98 -22.98 2.60
CA GLN A 248 18.37 -22.63 3.95
C GLN A 248 17.82 -21.26 4.37
N MET A 249 17.84 -20.27 3.47
CA MET A 249 17.21 -18.96 3.73
C MET A 249 15.73 -19.11 4.07
N ARG A 250 14.99 -19.92 3.31
CA ARG A 250 13.58 -20.22 3.59
C ARG A 250 13.38 -20.91 4.95
N GLU A 251 14.21 -21.89 5.28
CA GLU A 251 14.10 -22.67 6.52
C GLU A 251 14.54 -21.87 7.77
N SER A 252 15.45 -20.91 7.60
CA SER A 252 15.93 -20.02 8.68
C SER A 252 14.91 -18.94 9.07
N GLN A 253 13.95 -18.64 8.19
CA GLN A 253 12.80 -17.84 8.56
C GLN A 253 11.85 -18.73 9.36
N HIS A 254 12.02 -18.74 10.69
CA HIS A 254 11.06 -19.32 11.62
C HIS A 254 9.80 -18.44 11.67
N ILE A 255 9.10 -18.34 10.54
CA ILE A 255 7.72 -17.86 10.49
C ILE A 255 6.92 -19.03 11.07
N PRO A 256 6.26 -18.87 12.24
CA PRO A 256 5.31 -19.87 12.69
C PRO A 256 4.28 -19.98 11.57
N GLU A 257 4.14 -21.17 10.97
CA GLU A 257 3.02 -21.38 10.05
C GLU A 257 1.75 -20.96 10.80
N PRO A 258 0.92 -20.05 10.24
CA PRO A 258 -0.42 -19.92 10.75
C PRO A 258 -1.01 -21.32 10.65
N ARG A 259 -1.47 -21.88 11.78
CA ARG A 259 -2.21 -23.14 11.81
C ARG A 259 -3.47 -22.98 10.98
N LEU A 260 -3.33 -23.12 9.67
CA LEU A 260 -4.41 -23.49 8.78
C LEU A 260 -4.59 -24.97 9.04
N GLU A 261 -5.56 -25.29 9.89
CA GLU A 261 -6.07 -26.64 9.99
C GLU A 261 -6.35 -27.15 8.57
N SER A 262 -5.57 -28.19 8.20
CA SER A 262 -5.75 -29.11 7.09
C SER A 262 -6.79 -28.72 6.03
N SER A 263 -6.38 -27.90 5.06
CA SER A 263 -7.06 -27.80 3.75
C SER A 263 -6.80 -29.01 2.85
N SER A 264 -6.50 -30.19 3.44
CA SER A 264 -6.37 -31.46 2.74
C SER A 264 -7.72 -32.10 2.37
N GLU A 265 -8.85 -31.53 2.81
CA GLU A 265 -10.19 -32.03 2.48
C GLU A 265 -10.89 -31.33 1.30
N LEU A 266 -10.49 -30.11 0.91
CA LEU A 266 -11.20 -29.36 -0.14
C LEU A 266 -10.61 -29.47 -1.56
N GLY A 267 -9.39 -30.02 -1.70
CA GLY A 267 -8.69 -30.11 -3.00
C GLY A 267 -8.86 -31.40 -3.79
N ARG A 268 -9.43 -32.46 -3.20
CA ARG A 268 -9.47 -33.82 -3.83
C ARG A 268 -10.62 -34.07 -4.80
N GLN A 269 -11.51 -33.11 -5.07
CA GLN A 269 -12.70 -33.34 -5.90
C GLN A 269 -12.72 -32.73 -7.30
N ARG A 270 -11.65 -32.10 -7.80
CA ARG A 270 -11.72 -31.41 -9.12
C ARG A 270 -10.51 -31.57 -10.03
N ILE A 271 -9.97 -32.77 -10.24
CA ILE A 271 -9.20 -33.05 -11.47
C ILE A 271 -9.44 -34.50 -11.92
N SER A 272 -10.54 -34.72 -12.67
CA SER A 272 -10.70 -35.90 -13.53
C SER A 272 -11.51 -35.55 -14.78
N ARG A 273 -10.86 -34.92 -15.75
CA ARG A 273 -11.27 -35.04 -17.16
C ARG A 273 -10.03 -35.26 -18.03
N PRO A 274 -9.92 -36.39 -18.74
CA PRO A 274 -8.88 -36.59 -19.73
C PRO A 274 -9.25 -35.79 -21.00
N TYR A 275 -8.26 -35.10 -21.55
CA TYR A 275 -8.30 -34.59 -22.92
C TYR A 275 -8.42 -35.79 -23.88
N ARG A 276 -9.40 -35.74 -24.77
CA ARG A 276 -9.45 -36.49 -26.02
C ARG A 276 -9.24 -35.51 -27.16
#